data_AF-A0A5E4DC55-F1
#
_entry.id   AF-A0A5E4DC55-F1
#
_cell.length_a   1.000
_cell.length_b   1.000
_cell.length_c   1.000
_cell.angle_alpha   90.00
_cell.angle_beta   90.00
_cell.angle_gamma   90.00
#
_symmetry.space_group_name_H-M   'P 1'
#
loop_
_entity.id
_entity.type
_entity.pdbx_description
1 polymer ?
#
loop_
_entity_poly.entity_id
_entity_poly.type
_entity_poly.pdbx_seq_one_letter_code
_entity_poly.pdbx_strand_id
1 'polypeptide(L)' 'QFRHENLVSLIEVFRQKKRIHLVFEFIDHTVLDELQYYCHGLERKRLRKYLFQILRAIEYLHNNN' A
#
# COMPACT_ATOMS: atom_id res chain seq x y z
N GLN A 1 -15.07 -0.80 -7.99
CA GLN A 1 -14.21 0.33 -7.58
C GLN A 1 -13.47 -0.11 -6.34
N PHE A 2 -12.16 -0.41 -6.43
CA PHE A 2 -11.39 -0.95 -5.31
C PHE A 2 -11.26 0.11 -4.22
N ARG A 3 -11.84 -0.15 -3.05
CA ARG A 3 -11.74 0.70 -1.85
C ARG A 3 -11.56 -0.20 -0.64
N HIS A 4 -10.37 -0.14 -0.04
CA HIS A 4 -10.01 -0.95 1.11
C HIS A 4 -8.96 -0.21 1.93
N GLU A 5 -9.02 -0.31 3.26
CA GLU A 5 -8.10 0.40 4.18
C GLU A 5 -6.62 0.05 4.00
N ASN A 6 -6.33 -1.11 3.40
CA ASN A 6 -4.98 -1.59 3.11
C ASN A 6 -4.60 -1.46 1.63
N LEU A 7 -5.33 -0.64 0.86
CA LEU A 7 -5.02 -0.30 -0.53
C LEU A 7 -4.93 1.22 -0.68
N VAL A 8 -3.96 1.67 -1.47
CA VAL A 8 -3.79 3.09 -1.77
C VAL A 8 -4.97 3.62 -2.59
N SER A 9 -5.46 4.78 -2.19
CA SER A 9 -6.62 5.42 -2.80
C SER A 9 -6.24 6.25 -4.01
N LEU A 10 -6.90 6.00 -5.15
CA LEU A 10 -6.85 6.88 -6.33
C LEU A 10 -7.78 8.07 -6.10
N ILE A 11 -7.20 9.26 -5.94
CA ILE A 11 -7.91 10.50 -5.64
C ILE A 11 -8.40 11.15 -6.93
N GLU A 12 -7.50 11.31 -7.90
CA GLU A 12 -7.79 12.04 -9.13
C GLU A 12 -7.07 11.41 -10.33
N VAL A 13 -7.71 11.50 -11.50
CA VAL A 13 -7.11 11.15 -12.78
C VAL A 13 -7.27 12.34 -13.72
N PHE A 14 -6.16 12.83 -14.25
CA PHE A 14 -6.18 13.92 -15.22
C PHE A 14 -5.23 13.68 -16.38
N ARG A 15 -5.45 14.41 -17.48
CA ARG A 15 -4.63 14.33 -18.69
C ARG A 15 -4.02 15.68 -19.00
N GLN A 16 -2.70 15.73 -19.11
CA GLN A 16 -1.94 16.95 -19.41
C GLN A 16 -0.92 16.65 -20.51
N LYS A 17 -0.89 17.47 -21.58
CA LYS A 17 0.08 17.32 -22.71
C LYS A 17 0.18 15.89 -23.27
N LYS A 18 -0.98 15.23 -23.48
CA LYS A 18 -1.09 13.83 -23.94
C LYS A 18 -0.56 12.76 -22.95
N ARG A 19 -0.22 13.12 -21.70
CA ARG A 19 0.15 12.18 -20.63
C ARG A 19 -1.00 12.03 -19.63
N ILE A 20 -1.19 10.81 -19.12
CA ILE A 20 -2.16 10.51 -18.05
C ILE A 20 -1.43 10.58 -16.71
N HIS A 21 -2.01 11.29 -15.75
CA HIS A 21 -1.50 11.41 -14.39
C HIS A 21 -2.52 10.79 -13.44
N LEU A 22 -2.02 9.96 -12.53
CA LEU A 22 -2.80 9.31 -11.47
C LEU A 22 -2.35 9.90 -10.14
N VAL A 23 -3.27 10.55 -9.43
CA VAL A 23 -3.01 11.13 -8.12
C VAL A 23 -3.47 10.14 -7.07
N PHE A 24 -2.52 9.62 -6.31
CA PHE A 24 -2.76 8.72 -5.19
C PHE A 24 -2.56 9.46 -3.87
N GLU A 25 -3.12 8.93 -2.79
CA GLU A 25 -2.74 9.36 -1.44
C GLU A 25 -1.24 9.12 -1.19
N PHE A 26 -0.65 10.01 -0.40
CA PHE A 26 0.74 9.89 0.02
C PHE A 26 0.83 9.07 1.31
N ILE A 27 1.76 8.12 1.35
CA ILE A 27 2.07 7.30 2.52
C ILE A 27 3.51 7.59 2.93
N ASP A 28 3.73 7.90 4.21
CA ASP A 28 4.98 8.46 4.72
C ASP A 28 6.22 7.60 4.45
N HIS A 29 6.09 6.27 4.57
CA HIS A 29 7.21 5.34 4.42
C HIS A 29 6.74 3.95 3.99
N THR A 30 7.70 3.15 3.53
CA THR A 30 7.48 1.77 3.07
C THR A 30 8.04 0.76 4.08
N VAL A 31 7.62 -0.50 3.95
CA VAL A 31 8.23 -1.61 4.71
C VAL A 31 9.73 -1.75 4.40
N LEU A 32 10.16 -1.39 3.18
CA LEU A 32 11.58 -1.40 2.82
C LEU A 32 12.37 -0.37 3.62
N ASP A 33 11.82 0.84 3.80
CA ASP A 33 12.47 1.88 4.62
C ASP A 33 12.65 1.41 6.06
N GLU A 34 11.65 0.73 6.64
CA GLU A 34 11.77 0.14 7.97
C GLU A 34 12.82 -0.98 8.04
N LEU A 35 12.88 -1.85 7.03
CA LEU A 35 13.86 -2.93 6.98
C LEU A 35 15.29 -2.40 6.82
N GLN A 36 15.48 -1.29 6.11
CA GLN A 36 16.77 -0.61 6.01
C GLN A 36 17.17 0.06 7.33
N TYR A 37 16.20 0.62 8.07
CA TYR A 37 16.44 1.21 9.38
C TYR A 37 16.76 0.16 10.46
N TYR A 38 16.11 -1.00 10.44
CA TYR A 38 16.33 -2.10 11.38
C TYR A 38 17.18 -3.21 10.75
N CYS A 39 18.51 -3.08 10.82
CA CYS A 39 19.45 -4.02 10.21
C CYS A 39 19.34 -5.48 10.73
N HIS A 40 18.69 -5.70 11.88
CA HIS A 40 18.44 -7.03 12.46
C HIS A 40 17.03 -7.58 12.17
N GLY A 41 16.29 -6.92 11.27
CA GLY A 41 14.91 -7.28 10.92
C GLY A 41 13.87 -6.67 11.86
N LEU A 42 12.60 -6.90 11.52
CA LEU A 42 11.46 -6.34 12.25
C LEU A 42 11.12 -7.16 13.49
N GLU A 43 10.67 -6.48 14.54
CA GLU A 43 10.11 -7.12 15.72
C GLU A 43 8.88 -7.99 15.34
N ARG A 44 8.76 -9.17 15.95
CA ARG A 44 7.67 -10.15 15.66
C ARG A 44 6.27 -9.53 15.67
N LYS A 45 6.01 -8.60 16.59
CA LYS A 45 4.71 -7.94 16.71
C LYS A 45 4.41 -7.06 15.49
N ARG A 46 5.38 -6.28 15.01
CA ARG A 46 5.25 -5.46 13.79
C ARG A 46 5.12 -6.33 12.55
N LEU A 47 5.95 -7.36 12.43
CA LEU A 47 5.88 -8.31 11.32
C LEU A 47 4.49 -8.93 11.19
N ARG A 48 3.91 -9.41 12.31
CA ARG A 48 2.56 -9.98 12.33
C ARG A 48 1.50 -8.96 11.90
N LYS A 49 1.65 -7.69 12.30
CA LYS A 49 0.73 -6.62 11.91
C LYS A 49 0.78 -6.35 10.41
N TYR A 50 1.97 -6.23 9.82
CA TYR A 50 2.12 -6.01 8.37
C TYR A 50 1.60 -7.19 7.55
N LEU A 51 1.97 -8.41 7.93
CA LEU A 51 1.46 -9.61 7.26
C LEU A 51 -0.08 -9.67 7.30
N PHE A 52 -0.67 -9.36 8.46
CA PHE A 52 -2.13 -9.33 8.58
C PHE A 52 -2.78 -8.30 7.64
N GLN A 53 -2.24 -7.09 7.57
CA GLN A 53 -2.76 -6.03 6.68
C GLN A 53 -2.59 -6.40 5.20
N ILE A 54 -1.45 -6.98 4.81
CA ILE A 54 -1.19 -7.43 3.43
C ILE A 54 -2.17 -8.54 3.03
N LEU A 55 -2.35 -9.54 3.90
CA LEU A 55 -3.26 -10.65 3.61
C LEU A 55 -4.70 -10.18 3.44
N ARG A 56 -5.16 -9.23 4.25
CA ARG A 56 -6.49 -8.63 4.09
C ARG A 56 -6.65 -7.85 2.79
N ALA A 57 -5.62 -7.10 2.38
CA ALA A 57 -5.63 -6.42 1.07
C ALA A 57 -5.76 -7.42 -0.08
N ILE A 58 -4.96 -8.50 -0.04
CA ILE A 58 -4.95 -9.53 -1.09
C ILE A 58 -6.28 -10.29 -1.12
N GLU A 59 -6.83 -10.67 0.03
CA GLU A 59 -8.14 -11.31 0.14
C GLU A 59 -9.24 -10.43 -0.47
N TYR A 60 -9.25 -9.13 -0.14
CA TYR A 60 -10.18 -8.19 -0.73
C TYR A 60 -10.04 -8.16 -2.27
N LEU A 61 -8.81 -8.07 -2.80
CA LEU A 61 -8.59 -8.06 -4.24
C LEU A 61 -9.07 -9.35 -4.91
N HIS A 62 -8.74 -10.52 -4.35
CA HIS A 62 -9.18 -11.82 -4.87
C HIS A 62 -10.71 -11.96 -4.89
N ASN A 63 -11.40 -11.39 -3.90
CA ASN A 63 -12.86 -11.42 -3.84
C ASN A 63 -13.53 -10.46 -4.84
N ASN A 64 -12.79 -9.50 -5.39
CA ASN A 64 -13.34 -8.43 -6.24
C ASN A 64 -12.92 -8.50 -7.72
N ASN A 65 -12.24 -9.58 -8.15
CA ASN A 65 -11.85 -9.93 -9.54
C ASN A 65 -12.02 -8.83 -10.59
#